data_AF-A0A2R6R6D0-F1
#
_entry.id   AF-A0A2R6R6D0-F1
#
_cell.length_a   1.000
_cell.length_b   1.000
_cell.length_c   1.000
_cell.angle_alpha   90.00
_cell.angle_beta   90.00
_cell.angle_gamma   90.00
#
_symmetry.space_group_name_H-M   'P 1'
#
loop_
_entity.id
_entity.type
_entity.pdbx_description
1 polymer ?
#
loop_
_entity_poly.entity_id
_entity_poly.type
_entity_poly.pdbx_seq_one_letter_code
_entity_poly.pdbx_strand_id
1 'polypeptide(L)'
;MEVVEDVVIVGAGIAGLATAVALKRVGIEALVLERSEGLRATGAALTLFPNAWRALEALGIAHKLTSVYHPFKKGYITNVGTGAIQEIPLAGSDRSGRGPRVVHRKALLEALAEELPINTIRFSSKLTSIEAQSKQSSSLVTLRLEDGTQLTAKVLIGCDGVKSVVARWLGLGEVVNSGRSAVRGLAVYPQGHGFKHEMQQFIDVGKRGAFLPLTDKELYWFFICNSTFKG
;
A
#
# COMPACT_ATOMS: atom_id res chain seq x y z
N MET A 1 22.74 -15.66 -23.21
CA MET A 1 22.86 -16.25 -21.86
C MET A 1 21.53 -16.05 -21.18
N GLU A 2 20.98 -17.09 -20.58
CA GLU A 2 19.74 -17.01 -19.81
C GLU A 2 20.04 -16.21 -18.54
N VAL A 3 19.39 -15.06 -18.35
CA VAL A 3 19.59 -14.23 -17.15
C VAL A 3 18.85 -14.92 -16.00
N VAL A 4 19.62 -15.36 -15.00
CA VAL A 4 19.09 -15.99 -13.78
C VAL A 4 19.20 -14.98 -12.64
N GLU A 5 18.06 -14.53 -12.16
CA GLU A 5 17.92 -13.63 -11.02
C GLU A 5 17.85 -14.45 -9.71
N ASP A 6 18.46 -13.95 -8.63
CA ASP A 6 18.36 -14.61 -7.33
C ASP A 6 16.95 -14.45 -6.73
N VAL A 7 16.43 -13.23 -6.73
CA VAL A 7 15.09 -12.92 -6.23
C VAL A 7 14.37 -12.00 -7.22
N VAL A 8 13.16 -12.39 -7.61
CA VAL A 8 12.26 -11.54 -8.38
C VAL A 8 11.01 -11.23 -7.57
N ILE A 9 10.68 -9.94 -7.45
CA ILE A 9 9.46 -9.44 -6.84
C ILE A 9 8.53 -8.95 -7.95
N VAL A 10 7.30 -9.42 -7.99
CA VAL A 10 6.31 -8.99 -8.99
C VAL A 10 5.42 -7.92 -8.37
N GLY A 11 5.57 -6.67 -8.80
CA GLY A 11 4.75 -5.51 -8.42
C GLY A 11 5.50 -4.48 -7.57
N ALA A 12 5.59 -3.23 -8.04
CA ALA A 12 6.18 -2.10 -7.31
C ALA A 12 5.13 -1.30 -6.51
N GLY A 13 4.20 -2.00 -5.87
CA GLY A 13 3.29 -1.41 -4.88
C GLY A 13 3.98 -1.22 -3.52
N ILE A 14 3.23 -0.73 -2.53
CA ILE A 14 3.75 -0.54 -1.15
C ILE A 14 4.40 -1.83 -0.62
N ALA A 15 3.72 -2.97 -0.80
CA ALA A 15 4.23 -4.27 -0.35
C ALA A 15 5.54 -4.66 -1.07
N GLY A 16 5.57 -4.61 -2.42
CA GLY A 16 6.75 -5.02 -3.17
C GLY A 16 7.96 -4.13 -2.95
N LEU A 17 7.76 -2.81 -2.85
CA LEU A 17 8.84 -1.89 -2.51
C LEU A 17 9.32 -2.09 -1.06
N ALA A 18 8.41 -2.26 -0.10
CA ALA A 18 8.79 -2.56 1.28
C ALA A 18 9.59 -3.88 1.38
N THR A 19 9.20 -4.90 0.64
CA THR A 19 9.94 -6.18 0.54
C THR A 19 11.32 -5.96 -0.07
N ALA A 20 11.44 -5.22 -1.17
CA ALA A 20 12.73 -4.94 -1.80
C ALA A 20 13.66 -4.17 -0.85
N VAL A 21 13.15 -3.18 -0.11
CA VAL A 21 13.92 -2.45 0.89
C VAL A 21 14.37 -3.38 2.03
N ALA A 22 13.48 -4.27 2.49
CA ALA A 22 13.83 -5.24 3.53
C ALA A 22 14.95 -6.20 3.08
N LEU A 23 14.86 -6.74 1.85
CA LEU A 23 15.89 -7.61 1.28
C LEU A 23 17.23 -6.88 1.12
N LYS A 24 17.21 -5.65 0.59
CA LYS A 24 18.41 -4.80 0.49
C LYS A 24 19.09 -4.65 1.85
N ARG A 25 18.33 -4.39 2.91
CA ARG A 25 18.88 -4.19 4.27
C ARG A 25 19.58 -5.42 4.83
N VAL A 26 19.24 -6.62 4.35
CA VAL A 26 19.92 -7.87 4.73
C VAL A 26 20.93 -8.33 3.68
N GLY A 27 21.25 -7.49 2.70
CA GLY A 27 22.27 -7.77 1.66
C GLY A 27 21.80 -8.68 0.54
N ILE A 28 20.48 -8.83 0.34
CA ILE A 28 19.91 -9.61 -0.76
C ILE A 28 19.44 -8.65 -1.86
N GLU A 29 20.01 -8.82 -3.06
CA GLU A 29 19.56 -8.12 -4.26
C GLU A 29 18.28 -8.76 -4.80
N ALA A 30 17.36 -7.93 -5.27
CA ALA A 30 16.10 -8.37 -5.85
C ALA A 30 15.71 -7.49 -7.04
N LEU A 31 15.23 -8.09 -8.10
CA LEU A 31 14.63 -7.40 -9.24
C LEU A 31 13.14 -7.22 -9.01
N VAL A 32 12.64 -5.99 -9.04
CA VAL A 32 11.21 -5.67 -8.96
C VAL A 32 10.65 -5.45 -10.36
N LEU A 33 9.68 -6.27 -10.77
CA LEU A 33 8.97 -6.12 -12.03
C LEU A 33 7.66 -5.34 -11.82
N GLU A 34 7.52 -4.19 -12.46
CA GLU A 34 6.29 -3.40 -12.41
C GLU A 34 5.65 -3.31 -13.79
N ARG A 35 4.37 -3.66 -13.88
CA ARG A 35 3.61 -3.63 -15.14
C ARG A 35 3.39 -2.22 -15.70
N SER A 36 3.47 -1.21 -14.85
CA SER A 36 3.24 0.19 -15.21
C SER A 36 4.52 0.83 -15.76
N GLU A 37 4.38 1.85 -16.61
CA GLU A 37 5.51 2.60 -17.19
C GLU A 37 6.33 3.39 -16.17
N GLY A 38 5.78 3.63 -14.99
CA GLY A 38 6.45 4.31 -13.90
C GLY A 38 5.78 4.00 -12.57
N LEU A 39 6.32 4.58 -11.50
CA LEU A 39 5.77 4.39 -10.16
C LEU A 39 4.37 5.01 -10.08
N ARG A 40 3.34 4.15 -10.10
CA ARG A 40 1.94 4.61 -10.03
C ARG A 40 1.63 5.16 -8.64
N ALA A 41 1.85 6.46 -8.54
CA ALA A 41 1.49 7.31 -7.41
C ALA A 41 0.00 7.69 -7.38
N THR A 42 -0.82 7.21 -8.34
CA THR A 42 -2.26 7.49 -8.36
C THR A 42 -2.94 6.92 -7.12
N GLY A 43 -3.87 7.71 -6.56
CA GLY A 43 -4.54 7.44 -5.29
C GLY A 43 -4.42 8.62 -4.33
N ALA A 44 -5.40 8.77 -3.45
CA ALA A 44 -5.46 9.87 -2.48
C ALA A 44 -4.45 9.65 -1.34
N ALA A 45 -4.90 9.00 -0.28
CA ALA A 45 -4.11 8.78 0.91
C ALA A 45 -4.46 7.44 1.55
N LEU A 46 -3.68 7.04 2.55
CA LEU A 46 -3.98 5.91 3.42
C LEU A 46 -3.68 6.25 4.87
N THR A 47 -4.44 5.66 5.77
CA THR A 47 -4.18 5.77 7.21
C THR A 47 -3.22 4.67 7.64
N LEU A 48 -2.05 5.06 8.13
CA LEU A 48 -1.06 4.18 8.74
C LEU A 48 -1.20 4.19 10.25
N PHE A 49 -1.52 3.02 10.80
CA PHE A 49 -1.60 2.79 12.24
C PHE A 49 -0.21 2.53 12.85
N PRO A 50 -0.05 2.59 14.19
CA PRO A 50 1.25 2.46 14.85
C PRO A 50 2.07 1.22 14.44
N ASN A 51 1.42 0.09 14.16
CA ASN A 51 2.07 -1.12 13.65
C ASN A 51 2.78 -0.90 12.31
N ALA A 52 2.16 -0.17 11.38
CA ALA A 52 2.78 0.16 10.11
C ALA A 52 3.99 1.10 10.30
N TRP A 53 3.88 2.07 11.21
CA TRP A 53 5.01 2.95 11.53
C TRP A 53 6.19 2.22 12.15
N ARG A 54 5.94 1.21 13.00
CA ARG A 54 7.00 0.31 13.50
C ARG A 54 7.68 -0.45 12.36
N ALA A 55 6.94 -0.91 11.35
CA ALA A 55 7.52 -1.52 10.18
C ALA A 55 8.36 -0.51 9.37
N LEU A 56 7.88 0.71 9.18
CA LEU A 56 8.64 1.78 8.49
C LEU A 56 9.90 2.19 9.24
N GLU A 57 9.88 2.17 10.58
CA GLU A 57 11.06 2.38 11.43
C GLU A 57 12.08 1.25 11.22
N ALA A 58 11.64 -0.01 11.20
CA ALA A 58 12.51 -1.16 10.93
C ALA A 58 13.13 -1.11 9.51
N LEU A 59 12.36 -0.59 8.52
CA LEU A 59 12.85 -0.32 7.17
C LEU A 59 13.75 0.92 7.09
N GLY A 60 13.81 1.74 8.15
CA GLY A 60 14.62 2.95 8.23
C GLY A 60 14.03 4.17 7.53
N ILE A 61 12.79 4.11 7.02
CA ILE A 61 12.21 5.19 6.20
C ILE A 61 11.20 6.07 6.92
N ALA A 62 10.81 5.72 8.15
CA ALA A 62 9.81 6.48 8.90
C ALA A 62 10.16 7.98 9.00
N HIS A 63 11.43 8.31 9.21
CA HIS A 63 11.93 9.67 9.38
C HIS A 63 11.64 10.58 8.17
N LYS A 64 11.58 10.03 6.95
CA LYS A 64 11.25 10.77 5.71
C LYS A 64 9.79 11.28 5.70
N LEU A 65 8.92 10.66 6.50
CA LEU A 65 7.48 10.91 6.49
C LEU A 65 7.00 11.64 7.75
N THR A 66 7.68 11.47 8.88
CA THR A 66 7.22 11.99 10.18
C THR A 66 7.24 13.52 10.30
N SER A 67 8.02 14.22 9.49
CA SER A 67 8.05 15.69 9.46
C SER A 67 6.80 16.30 8.80
N VAL A 68 6.16 15.55 7.89
CA VAL A 68 4.99 16.00 7.11
C VAL A 68 3.69 15.47 7.71
N TYR A 69 3.69 14.24 8.22
CA TYR A 69 2.47 13.56 8.65
C TYR A 69 2.42 13.40 10.17
N HIS A 70 1.55 14.17 10.82
CA HIS A 70 1.41 14.19 12.28
C HIS A 70 0.37 13.19 12.80
N PRO A 71 0.62 12.56 13.97
CA PRO A 71 -0.31 11.58 14.52
C PRO A 71 -1.59 12.23 15.05
N PHE A 72 -2.73 11.59 14.80
CA PHE A 72 -3.99 11.94 15.48
C PHE A 72 -3.95 11.47 16.94
N LYS A 73 -4.32 12.36 17.85
CA LYS A 73 -4.46 12.03 19.28
C LYS A 73 -5.86 11.54 19.63
N LYS A 74 -6.86 12.02 18.91
CA LYS A 74 -8.28 11.70 19.09
C LYS A 74 -9.05 11.83 17.78
N GLY A 75 -10.24 11.27 17.77
CA GLY A 75 -11.21 11.42 16.69
C GLY A 75 -12.63 11.41 17.25
N TYR A 76 -13.59 11.62 16.37
CA TYR A 76 -15.01 11.65 16.71
C TYR A 76 -15.78 10.73 15.77
N ILE A 77 -16.68 9.95 16.34
CA ILE A 77 -17.65 9.14 15.61
C ILE A 77 -19.02 9.75 15.85
N THR A 78 -19.66 10.20 14.77
CA THR A 78 -21.02 10.74 14.77
C THR A 78 -21.97 9.71 14.18
N ASN A 79 -22.99 9.32 14.94
CA ASN A 79 -24.13 8.61 14.40
C ASN A 79 -25.03 9.62 13.68
N VAL A 80 -25.19 9.47 12.37
CA VAL A 80 -25.93 10.44 11.54
C VAL A 80 -27.43 10.40 11.85
N GLY A 81 -27.98 9.23 12.18
CA GLY A 81 -29.41 9.07 12.45
C GLY A 81 -29.84 9.64 13.80
N THR A 82 -29.00 9.53 14.83
CA THR A 82 -29.32 10.01 16.19
C THR A 82 -28.66 11.35 16.54
N GLY A 83 -27.65 11.78 15.78
CA GLY A 83 -26.82 12.93 16.11
C GLY A 83 -25.85 12.69 17.28
N ALA A 84 -25.81 11.49 17.87
CA ALA A 84 -24.91 11.19 18.97
C ALA A 84 -23.44 11.23 18.51
N ILE A 85 -22.60 11.91 19.29
CA ILE A 85 -21.16 12.05 19.03
C ILE A 85 -20.38 11.37 20.15
N GLN A 86 -19.46 10.50 19.77
CA GLN A 86 -18.52 9.86 20.68
C GLN A 86 -17.10 10.30 20.34
N GLU A 87 -16.38 10.84 21.33
CA GLU A 87 -14.93 11.01 21.23
C GLU A 87 -14.23 9.66 21.41
N ILE A 88 -13.26 9.37 20.55
CA ILE A 88 -12.41 8.19 20.63
C ILE A 88 -10.94 8.59 20.80
N PRO A 89 -10.27 8.12 21.86
CA PRO A 89 -8.82 8.31 21.98
C PRO A 89 -8.13 7.47 20.90
N LEU A 90 -7.21 8.09 20.17
CA LEU A 90 -6.43 7.45 19.10
C LEU A 90 -4.94 7.34 19.43
N ALA A 91 -4.48 8.05 20.46
CA ALA A 91 -3.19 7.79 21.07
C ALA A 91 -3.23 6.45 21.81
N GLY A 92 -2.19 5.62 21.63
CA GLY A 92 -2.02 4.41 22.44
C GLY A 92 -1.98 4.73 23.94
N SER A 93 -2.28 3.74 24.78
CA SER A 93 -2.08 3.83 26.23
C SER A 93 -0.60 3.94 26.61
N ASP A 94 0.30 3.56 25.71
CA ASP A 94 1.71 3.86 25.86
C ASP A 94 1.95 5.35 25.55
N ARG A 95 2.74 6.01 26.38
CA ARG A 95 3.12 7.43 26.21
C ARG A 95 4.05 7.66 25.00
N SER A 96 4.01 6.79 24.00
CA SER A 96 4.91 6.77 22.85
C SER A 96 4.62 7.89 21.84
N GLY A 97 3.48 8.59 21.98
CA GLY A 97 3.05 9.61 21.01
C GLY A 97 2.65 9.04 19.65
N ARG A 98 2.42 7.72 19.57
CA ARG A 98 2.11 7.00 18.33
C ARG A 98 0.59 6.88 18.16
N GLY A 99 0.01 7.81 17.41
CA GLY A 99 -1.36 7.71 16.87
C GLY A 99 -1.34 7.33 15.39
N PRO A 100 -2.51 7.02 14.79
CA PRO A 100 -2.62 6.85 13.35
C PRO A 100 -2.25 8.15 12.63
N ARG A 101 -1.68 8.02 11.44
CA ARG A 101 -1.32 9.15 10.56
C ARG A 101 -1.91 8.88 9.20
N VAL A 102 -2.54 9.89 8.60
CA VAL A 102 -2.87 9.80 7.17
C VAL A 102 -1.65 10.25 6.39
N VAL A 103 -1.26 9.48 5.39
CA VAL A 103 -0.13 9.78 4.50
C VAL A 103 -0.57 9.77 3.05
N HIS A 104 0.02 10.65 2.23
CA HIS A 104 -0.11 10.52 0.80
C HIS A 104 0.43 9.17 0.33
N ARG A 105 -0.36 8.47 -0.49
CA ARG A 105 0.08 7.20 -1.06
C ARG A 105 1.33 7.37 -1.92
N LYS A 106 1.39 8.48 -2.66
CA LYS A 106 2.53 8.90 -3.48
C LYS A 106 3.81 9.01 -2.64
N ALA A 107 3.79 9.84 -1.60
CA ALA A 107 4.95 10.07 -0.75
C ALA A 107 5.49 8.79 -0.10
N LEU A 108 4.60 7.88 0.32
CA LEU A 108 5.02 6.58 0.87
C LEU A 108 5.73 5.70 -0.18
N LEU A 109 5.20 5.65 -1.40
CA LEU A 109 5.82 4.89 -2.49
C LEU A 109 7.18 5.47 -2.87
N GLU A 110 7.28 6.80 -2.98
CA GLU A 110 8.53 7.49 -3.31
C GLU A 110 9.58 7.28 -2.22
N ALA A 111 9.21 7.47 -0.94
CA ALA A 111 10.12 7.24 0.18
C ALA A 111 10.68 5.81 0.22
N LEU A 112 9.90 4.81 -0.18
CA LEU A 112 10.35 3.42 -0.31
C LEU A 112 11.24 3.21 -1.55
N ALA A 113 10.84 3.75 -2.71
CA ALA A 113 11.58 3.58 -3.96
C ALA A 113 12.96 4.25 -3.92
N GLU A 114 13.08 5.41 -3.28
CA GLU A 114 14.35 6.13 -3.08
C GLU A 114 15.38 5.36 -2.26
N GLU A 115 14.94 4.38 -1.46
CA GLU A 115 15.87 3.50 -0.74
C GLU A 115 16.50 2.43 -1.62
N LEU A 116 16.04 2.26 -2.86
CA LEU A 116 16.51 1.21 -3.75
C LEU A 116 17.56 1.74 -4.73
N PRO A 117 18.60 0.95 -5.05
CA PRO A 117 19.54 1.29 -6.12
C PRO A 117 18.84 1.60 -7.45
N ILE A 118 19.51 2.38 -8.29
CA ILE A 118 19.06 2.57 -9.67
C ILE A 118 19.01 1.22 -10.37
N ASN A 119 17.96 0.99 -11.18
CA ASN A 119 17.66 -0.27 -11.87
C ASN A 119 17.13 -1.44 -11.02
N THR A 120 16.89 -1.27 -9.70
CA THR A 120 16.19 -2.30 -8.91
C THR A 120 14.75 -2.54 -9.41
N ILE A 121 14.11 -1.51 -9.98
CA ILE A 121 12.75 -1.59 -10.52
C ILE A 121 12.81 -1.55 -12.04
N ARG A 122 12.28 -2.59 -12.69
CA ARG A 122 12.03 -2.63 -14.13
C ARG A 122 10.55 -2.37 -14.40
N PHE A 123 10.28 -1.19 -14.94
CA PHE A 123 8.93 -0.78 -15.37
C PHE A 123 8.51 -1.46 -16.68
N SER A 124 7.24 -1.29 -17.06
CA SER A 124 6.63 -1.88 -18.25
C SER A 124 6.82 -3.40 -18.36
N SER A 125 6.94 -4.08 -17.21
CA SER A 125 7.29 -5.50 -17.10
C SER A 125 6.11 -6.26 -16.53
N LYS A 126 5.08 -6.45 -17.36
CA LYS A 126 3.87 -7.18 -16.98
C LYS A 126 4.10 -8.68 -17.09
N LEU A 127 4.09 -9.38 -15.95
CA LEU A 127 4.11 -10.83 -15.88
C LEU A 127 2.82 -11.44 -16.47
N THR A 128 2.96 -12.42 -17.36
CA THR A 128 1.83 -13.10 -18.02
C THR A 128 1.75 -14.58 -17.67
N SER A 129 2.88 -15.28 -17.54
CA SER A 129 2.91 -16.68 -17.12
C SER A 129 4.10 -17.03 -16.24
N ILE A 130 3.94 -18.13 -15.50
CA ILE A 130 4.92 -18.66 -14.55
C ILE A 130 5.00 -20.17 -14.77
N GLU A 131 6.21 -20.70 -14.92
CA GLU A 131 6.48 -22.13 -15.12
C GLU A 131 7.54 -22.59 -14.11
N ALA A 132 7.22 -23.61 -13.30
CA ALA A 132 8.22 -24.22 -12.43
C ALA A 132 9.06 -25.23 -13.23
N GLN A 133 10.38 -25.09 -13.16
CA GLN A 133 11.32 -26.05 -13.67
C GLN A 133 11.96 -26.81 -12.52
N SER A 134 11.63 -28.10 -12.40
CA SER A 134 12.33 -29.03 -11.51
C SER A 134 13.36 -29.81 -12.33
N LYS A 135 14.63 -29.42 -12.26
CA LYS A 135 15.75 -30.31 -12.64
C LYS A 135 16.36 -30.89 -11.37
N GLN A 136 16.96 -32.08 -11.50
CA GLN A 136 17.37 -33.04 -10.45
C GLN A 136 18.14 -32.48 -9.22
N SER A 137 18.53 -31.19 -9.20
CA SER A 137 19.20 -30.53 -8.07
C SER A 137 18.87 -29.04 -7.86
N SER A 138 17.99 -28.43 -8.68
CA SER A 138 17.60 -27.02 -8.52
C SER A 138 16.17 -26.77 -8.99
N SER A 139 15.37 -26.13 -8.15
CA SER A 139 14.05 -25.60 -8.52
C SER A 139 14.22 -24.16 -8.98
N LEU A 140 13.96 -23.90 -10.26
CA LEU A 140 13.94 -22.57 -10.84
C LEU A 140 12.53 -22.23 -11.31
N VAL A 141 12.19 -20.95 -11.33
CA VAL A 141 10.91 -20.47 -11.85
C VAL A 141 11.18 -19.61 -13.07
N THR A 142 10.61 -20.00 -14.21
CA THR A 142 10.65 -19.21 -15.45
C THR A 142 9.43 -18.30 -15.51
N LEU A 143 9.68 -17.03 -15.78
CA LEU A 143 8.69 -15.98 -15.86
C LEU A 143 8.63 -15.46 -17.30
N ARG A 144 7.43 -15.32 -17.84
CA ARG A 144 7.20 -14.73 -19.16
C ARG A 144 6.52 -13.38 -19.01
N LEU A 145 7.05 -12.37 -19.69
CA LEU A 145 6.49 -11.03 -19.73
C LEU A 145 5.63 -10.81 -20.98
N GLU A 146 4.81 -9.78 -20.96
CA GLU A 146 3.92 -9.40 -22.08
C GLU A 146 4.68 -9.04 -23.36
N ASP A 147 5.89 -8.50 -23.24
CA ASP A 147 6.76 -8.16 -24.38
C ASP A 147 7.49 -9.39 -24.98
N GLY A 148 7.22 -10.59 -24.46
CA GLY A 148 7.88 -11.82 -24.87
C GLY A 148 9.20 -12.11 -24.16
N THR A 149 9.71 -11.19 -23.33
CA THR A 149 10.90 -11.42 -22.49
C THR A 149 10.67 -12.61 -21.58
N GLN A 150 11.69 -13.45 -21.45
CA GLN A 150 11.74 -14.53 -20.47
C GLN A 150 12.88 -14.26 -19.48
N LEU A 151 12.62 -14.51 -18.21
CA LEU A 151 13.64 -14.48 -17.16
C LEU A 151 13.43 -15.66 -16.21
N THR A 152 14.51 -16.08 -15.57
CA THR A 152 14.48 -17.20 -14.62
C THR A 152 14.87 -16.70 -13.25
N ALA A 153 14.19 -17.18 -12.20
CA ALA A 153 14.43 -16.77 -10.82
C ALA A 153 14.63 -17.98 -9.90
N LYS A 154 15.51 -17.86 -8.90
CA LYS A 154 15.61 -18.84 -7.81
C LYS A 154 14.46 -18.68 -6.82
N VAL A 155 14.09 -17.43 -6.52
CA VAL A 155 12.97 -17.08 -5.64
C VAL A 155 12.03 -16.11 -6.34
N LEU A 156 10.74 -16.43 -6.32
CA LEU A 156 9.68 -15.56 -6.80
C LEU A 156 8.83 -15.06 -5.62
N ILE A 157 8.63 -13.75 -5.51
CA ILE A 157 7.76 -13.12 -4.51
C ILE A 157 6.61 -12.39 -5.22
N GLY A 158 5.38 -12.83 -4.98
CA GLY A 158 4.17 -12.18 -5.50
C GLY A 158 3.75 -10.97 -4.67
N CYS A 159 3.83 -9.77 -5.26
CA CYS A 159 3.37 -8.49 -4.69
C CYS A 159 2.44 -7.74 -5.66
N ASP A 160 1.79 -8.47 -6.58
CA ASP A 160 1.08 -7.98 -7.76
C ASP A 160 -0.42 -7.71 -7.54
N GLY A 161 -0.81 -7.60 -6.26
CA GLY A 161 -2.09 -7.06 -5.82
C GLY A 161 -3.28 -7.99 -6.04
N VAL A 162 -4.49 -7.43 -5.96
CA VAL A 162 -5.74 -8.20 -5.91
C VAL A 162 -6.02 -9.08 -7.13
N LYS A 163 -5.42 -8.81 -8.29
CA LYS A 163 -5.56 -9.62 -9.51
C LYS A 163 -4.33 -10.47 -9.80
N SER A 164 -3.60 -10.85 -8.74
CA SER A 164 -2.29 -11.51 -8.77
C SER A 164 -2.25 -12.71 -9.73
N VAL A 165 -1.25 -12.70 -10.61
CA VAL A 165 -0.85 -13.83 -11.46
C VAL A 165 -0.15 -14.88 -10.60
N VAL A 166 0.70 -14.45 -9.66
CA VAL A 166 1.43 -15.34 -8.76
C VAL A 166 0.50 -16.14 -7.85
N ALA A 167 -0.51 -15.49 -7.27
CA ALA A 167 -1.49 -16.15 -6.41
C ALA A 167 -2.32 -17.19 -7.19
N ARG A 168 -2.75 -16.87 -8.42
CA ARG A 168 -3.45 -17.83 -9.30
C ARG A 168 -2.56 -19.02 -9.64
N TRP A 169 -1.29 -18.78 -9.94
CA TRP A 169 -0.34 -19.86 -10.23
C TRP A 169 -0.10 -20.78 -9.03
N LEU A 170 -0.09 -20.23 -7.81
CA LEU A 170 -0.02 -21.00 -6.56
C LEU A 170 -1.34 -21.72 -6.19
N GLY A 171 -2.42 -21.56 -6.98
CA GLY A 171 -3.73 -22.13 -6.67
C GLY A 171 -4.42 -21.49 -5.46
N LEU A 172 -4.06 -20.25 -5.10
CA LEU A 172 -4.73 -19.52 -4.02
C LEU A 172 -6.14 -19.11 -4.43
N GLY A 173 -7.04 -19.01 -3.44
CA GLY A 173 -8.46 -18.73 -3.66
C GLY A 173 -8.74 -17.39 -4.36
N GLU A 174 -9.88 -17.33 -5.04
CA GLU A 174 -10.31 -16.14 -5.76
C GLU A 174 -10.68 -14.97 -4.82
N VAL A 175 -10.73 -13.77 -5.39
CA VAL A 175 -11.14 -12.57 -4.66
C VAL A 175 -12.62 -12.67 -4.30
N VAL A 176 -12.92 -12.53 -3.00
CA VAL A 176 -14.30 -12.49 -2.50
C VAL A 176 -14.81 -11.05 -2.47
N ASN A 177 -15.99 -10.82 -3.04
CA ASN A 177 -16.65 -9.52 -2.95
C ASN A 177 -17.17 -9.27 -1.52
N SER A 178 -16.75 -8.16 -0.91
CA SER A 178 -17.17 -7.80 0.45
C SER A 178 -18.61 -7.28 0.57
N GLY A 179 -19.32 -7.09 -0.55
CA GLY A 179 -20.64 -6.47 -0.60
C GLY A 179 -20.62 -4.97 -0.31
N ARG A 180 -19.46 -4.31 -0.39
CA ARG A 180 -19.26 -2.89 -0.08
C ARG A 180 -18.51 -2.19 -1.19
N SER A 181 -18.88 -0.93 -1.41
CA SER A 181 -18.22 -0.02 -2.33
C SER A 181 -17.65 1.16 -1.58
N ALA A 182 -16.52 1.69 -2.04
CA ALA A 182 -15.86 2.85 -1.45
C ALA A 182 -15.51 3.87 -2.53
N VAL A 183 -15.82 5.14 -2.27
CA VAL A 183 -15.28 6.30 -2.97
C VAL A 183 -14.38 7.06 -2.01
N ARG A 184 -13.30 7.65 -2.52
CA ARG A 184 -12.33 8.39 -1.71
C ARG A 184 -11.67 9.46 -2.55
N GLY A 185 -11.18 10.50 -1.88
CA GLY A 185 -10.52 11.62 -2.55
C GLY A 185 -9.72 12.49 -1.60
N LEU A 186 -9.12 13.52 -2.18
CA LEU A 186 -8.53 14.64 -1.46
C LEU A 186 -9.40 15.86 -1.74
N ALA A 187 -9.76 16.59 -0.69
CA ALA A 187 -10.28 17.94 -0.82
C ALA A 187 -9.13 18.92 -0.55
N VAL A 188 -8.88 19.82 -1.51
CA VAL A 188 -7.75 20.75 -1.48
C VAL A 188 -8.25 22.16 -1.20
N TYR A 189 -7.68 22.78 -0.18
CA TYR A 189 -7.97 24.12 0.31
C TYR A 189 -6.70 24.97 0.22
N PRO A 190 -6.47 25.69 -0.89
CA PRO A 190 -5.21 26.41 -1.13
C PRO A 190 -4.82 27.41 -0.03
N GLN A 191 -5.81 27.99 0.64
CA GLN A 191 -5.67 28.96 1.74
C GLN A 191 -5.72 28.33 3.14
N GLY A 192 -5.78 27.00 3.23
CA GLY A 192 -5.94 26.25 4.48
C GLY A 192 -7.40 25.89 4.76
N HIS A 193 -7.60 24.75 5.42
CA HIS A 193 -8.93 24.18 5.64
C HIS A 193 -9.56 24.58 6.99
N GLY A 194 -8.79 25.11 7.94
CA GLY A 194 -9.27 25.58 9.26
C GLY A 194 -9.73 24.50 10.26
N PHE A 195 -9.93 23.26 9.83
CA PHE A 195 -10.21 22.12 10.73
C PHE A 195 -9.07 21.84 11.73
N LYS A 196 -9.43 21.39 12.92
CA LYS A 196 -8.48 20.84 13.91
C LYS A 196 -7.91 19.51 13.40
N HIS A 197 -6.69 19.16 13.82
CA HIS A 197 -6.03 17.89 13.50
C HIS A 197 -6.67 16.69 14.24
N GLU A 198 -7.91 16.37 13.89
CA GLU A 198 -8.77 15.38 14.53
C GLU A 198 -9.50 14.58 13.45
N MET A 199 -9.62 13.26 13.62
CA MET A 199 -10.39 12.43 12.71
C MET A 199 -11.88 12.66 12.90
N GLN A 200 -12.62 12.84 11.81
CA GLN A 200 -14.09 12.96 11.83
C GLN A 200 -14.71 11.81 11.05
N GLN A 201 -15.45 10.95 11.73
CA GLN A 201 -16.13 9.79 11.15
C GLN A 201 -17.64 9.89 11.38
N PHE A 202 -18.38 9.51 10.35
CA PHE A 202 -19.84 9.52 10.32
C PHE A 202 -20.33 8.12 9.98
N ILE A 203 -21.25 7.59 10.78
CA ILE A 203 -21.82 6.26 10.59
C ILE A 203 -23.34 6.31 10.51
N ASP A 204 -23.88 5.45 9.66
CA ASP A 204 -25.31 5.19 9.51
C ASP A 204 -25.50 3.71 9.11
N VAL A 205 -26.73 3.23 9.11
CA VAL A 205 -27.05 1.85 8.68
C VAL A 205 -26.54 1.63 7.25
N GLY A 206 -25.57 0.73 7.14
CA GLY A 206 -24.92 0.35 5.88
C GLY A 206 -24.04 1.42 5.24
N LYS A 207 -23.71 2.51 5.94
CA LYS A 207 -22.89 3.62 5.41
C LYS A 207 -21.85 4.10 6.43
N ARG A 208 -20.70 4.53 5.91
CA ARG A 208 -19.63 5.12 6.70
C ARG A 208 -18.89 6.16 5.89
N GLY A 209 -18.86 7.39 6.36
CA GLY A 209 -18.03 8.46 5.81
C GLY A 209 -16.95 8.87 6.81
N ALA A 210 -15.85 9.43 6.32
CA ALA A 210 -14.92 10.14 7.18
C ALA A 210 -14.16 11.20 6.38
N PHE A 211 -13.68 12.21 7.09
CA PHE A 211 -12.61 13.07 6.62
C PHE A 211 -11.53 13.20 7.69
N LEU A 212 -10.29 13.34 7.23
CA LEU A 212 -9.09 13.39 8.04
C LEU A 212 -8.16 14.48 7.49
N PRO A 213 -7.78 15.48 8.31
CA PRO A 213 -6.73 16.42 7.98
C PRO A 213 -5.43 15.72 7.65
N LEU A 214 -4.97 15.89 6.42
CA LEU A 214 -3.76 15.25 5.91
C LEU A 214 -2.57 16.23 5.96
N THR A 215 -2.81 17.49 5.56
CA THR A 215 -1.95 18.67 5.74
C THR A 215 -2.87 19.85 6.05
N ASP A 216 -2.34 21.02 6.41
CA ASP A 216 -3.15 22.23 6.66
C ASP A 216 -4.04 22.65 5.47
N LYS A 217 -3.74 22.14 4.27
CA LYS A 217 -4.44 22.45 3.02
C LYS A 217 -5.21 21.28 2.44
N GLU A 218 -5.08 20.07 2.96
CA GLU A 218 -5.63 18.87 2.32
C GLU A 218 -6.39 18.02 3.34
N LEU A 219 -7.61 17.64 2.99
CA LEU A 219 -8.39 16.64 3.71
C LEU A 219 -8.45 15.37 2.89
N TYR A 220 -8.05 14.25 3.48
CA TYR A 220 -8.40 12.94 2.95
C TYR A 220 -9.82 12.59 3.37
N TRP A 221 -10.66 12.19 2.43
CA TRP A 221 -12.02 11.75 2.73
C TRP A 221 -12.34 10.44 2.03
N PHE A 222 -13.27 9.70 2.63
CA PHE A 222 -13.85 8.52 2.02
C PHE A 222 -15.32 8.37 2.39
N PHE A 223 -16.05 7.66 1.56
CA PHE A 223 -17.40 7.20 1.81
C PHE A 223 -17.54 5.75 1.37
N ILE A 224 -18.07 4.93 2.27
CA ILE A 224 -18.29 3.49 2.10
C ILE A 224 -19.78 3.24 2.25
N CYS A 225 -20.35 2.46 1.35
CA CYS A 225 -21.72 1.99 1.44
C CYS A 225 -21.81 0.50 1.08
N ASN A 226 -22.90 -0.15 1.50
CA ASN A 226 -23.25 -1.45 0.96
C ASN A 226 -23.47 -1.32 -0.55
N SER A 227 -22.82 -2.20 -1.32
CA SER A 227 -22.99 -2.25 -2.75
C SER A 227 -24.24 -3.05 -3.09
N THR A 228 -25.09 -2.49 -3.95
CA THR A 228 -26.22 -3.23 -4.54
C THR A 228 -25.82 -4.00 -5.80
N PHE A 229 -24.54 -3.96 -6.21
CA PHE A 229 -24.05 -4.74 -7.35
C PHE A 229 -24.23 -6.24 -7.07
N LYS A 230 -25.33 -6.78 -7.58
CA LYS A 230 -25.47 -8.19 -7.92
C LYS A 230 -24.62 -8.38 -9.18
N GLY A 231 -23.41 -8.89 -9.00
CA GLY A 231 -22.67 -9.47 -10.13
C GLY A 231 -23.47 -10.61 -10.73
#